data_AF-A0A1H1KXH4-F1
#
_entry.id   AF-A0A1H1KXH4-F1
#
_cell.length_a   1.000
_cell.length_b   1.000
_cell.length_c   1.000
_cell.angle_alpha   90.00
_cell.angle_beta   90.00
_cell.angle_gamma   90.00
#
_symmetry.space_group_name_H-M   'P 1'
#
loop_
_entity.id
_entity.type
_entity.pdbx_description
1 polymer ?
#
loop_
_entity_poly.entity_id
_entity_poly.type
_entity_poly.pdbx_seq_one_letter_code
_entity_poly.pdbx_strand_id
1 'polypeptide(L)'
;MKFSEQITKGTLLTYQVYKYVAKNGSIFKFSYHKVGNHFEIDIHQQPSYEDRPNSSLICHYLSSSRDATRRICITVGSEPTNLQRAKQISAEWADLTCKYIATGITIDRQVQMRN
;
A
#
# COMPACT_ATOMS: atom_id res chain seq x y z
N MET A 1 11.27 -14.86 -38.68
CA MET A 1 9.81 -14.67 -38.54
C MET A 1 9.56 -13.62 -37.48
N LYS A 2 8.93 -12.50 -37.83
CA LYS A 2 8.51 -11.47 -36.87
C LYS A 2 7.01 -11.64 -36.65
N PHE A 3 6.59 -11.97 -35.43
CA PHE A 3 5.20 -11.83 -35.03
C PHE A 3 4.97 -10.38 -34.60
N SER A 4 4.20 -9.64 -35.39
CA SER A 4 3.65 -8.35 -34.96
C SER A 4 2.20 -8.58 -34.54
N GLU A 5 1.97 -8.87 -33.26
CA GLU A 5 0.62 -8.81 -32.70
C GLU A 5 0.21 -7.34 -32.62
N GLN A 6 -0.78 -6.95 -33.43
CA GLN A 6 -1.40 -5.63 -33.35
C GLN A 6 -2.47 -5.64 -32.27
N ILE A 7 -2.26 -4.86 -31.21
CA ILE A 7 -3.29 -4.58 -30.21
C ILE A 7 -4.27 -3.58 -30.83
N THR A 8 -5.49 -4.04 -31.13
CA THR A 8 -6.50 -3.26 -31.89
C THR A 8 -7.40 -2.37 -31.03
N LYS A 9 -7.41 -2.53 -29.69
CA LYS A 9 -7.96 -1.58 -28.70
C LYS A 9 -7.79 -2.11 -27.27
N GLY A 10 -7.64 -1.20 -26.32
CA GLY A 10 -7.59 -1.48 -24.87
C GLY A 10 -6.68 -0.49 -24.16
N THR A 11 -7.02 -0.10 -22.93
CA THR A 11 -6.04 0.55 -22.05
C THR A 11 -5.13 -0.54 -21.55
N LEU A 12 -3.86 -0.51 -21.96
CA LEU A 12 -2.83 -1.31 -21.33
C LEU A 12 -2.82 -0.87 -19.86
N LEU A 13 -3.35 -1.71 -18.96
CA LEU A 13 -3.19 -1.56 -17.51
C LEU A 13 -1.72 -1.82 -17.23
N THR A 14 -0.88 -0.87 -17.62
CA THR A 14 0.53 -0.90 -17.29
C THR A 14 0.62 -0.89 -15.78
N TYR A 15 1.42 -1.81 -15.28
CA TYR A 15 1.90 -1.75 -13.92
C TYR A 15 2.36 -0.31 -13.61
N GLN A 16 1.74 0.32 -12.62
CA GLN A 16 1.97 1.72 -12.25
C GLN A 16 2.26 1.83 -10.77
N VAL A 17 3.36 2.53 -10.47
CA VAL A 17 3.74 2.93 -9.12
C VAL A 17 3.28 4.37 -8.90
N TYR A 18 2.37 4.54 -7.96
CA TYR A 18 1.77 5.83 -7.61
C TYR A 18 2.51 6.45 -6.42
N LYS A 19 2.84 7.73 -6.54
CA LYS A 19 3.41 8.53 -5.46
C LYS A 19 2.30 9.10 -4.58
N TYR A 20 2.44 8.95 -3.27
CA TYR A 20 1.63 9.64 -2.26
C TYR A 20 2.54 10.51 -1.39
N VAL A 21 2.10 11.72 -1.07
CA VAL A 21 2.80 12.63 -0.16
C VAL A 21 1.92 12.80 1.07
N ALA A 22 2.39 12.31 2.22
CA ALA A 22 1.69 12.42 3.49
C ALA A 22 1.69 13.86 4.00
N LYS A 23 0.84 14.15 4.99
CA LYS A 23 0.68 15.51 5.55
C LYS A 23 1.98 16.11 6.11
N ASN A 24 2.90 15.28 6.58
CA ASN A 24 4.20 15.70 7.09
C ASN A 24 5.29 15.81 6.00
N GLY A 25 4.93 15.71 4.71
CA GLY A 25 5.86 15.77 3.57
C GLY A 25 6.54 14.44 3.22
N SER A 26 6.31 13.37 3.99
CA SER A 26 6.89 12.05 3.71
C SER A 26 6.38 11.47 2.40
N ILE A 27 7.27 10.82 1.64
CA ILE A 27 6.95 10.24 0.34
C ILE A 27 6.75 8.73 0.48
N PHE A 28 5.62 8.26 -0.04
CA PHE A 28 5.30 6.85 -0.20
C PHE A 28 5.10 6.51 -1.68
N LYS A 29 5.34 5.26 -2.04
CA LYS A 29 5.04 4.72 -3.36
C LYS A 29 4.30 3.39 -3.25
N PHE A 30 3.20 3.28 -3.98
CA PHE A 30 2.32 2.11 -3.95
C PHE A 30 1.98 1.63 -5.35
N SER A 31 1.79 0.33 -5.52
CA SER A 31 1.13 -0.23 -6.71
C SER A 31 -0.10 -1.03 -6.28
N TYR A 32 -1.09 -1.08 -7.16
CA TYR A 32 -2.40 -1.68 -6.86
C TYR A 32 -2.64 -2.84 -7.81
N HIS A 33 -2.84 -4.03 -7.24
CA HIS A 33 -2.94 -5.27 -8.01
C HIS A 33 -4.31 -5.89 -7.79
N LYS A 34 -5.08 -6.09 -8.86
CA LYS A 34 -6.35 -6.79 -8.77
C LYS A 34 -6.10 -8.30 -8.63
N VAL A 35 -6.56 -8.90 -7.54
CA VAL A 35 -6.45 -10.33 -7.23
C VAL A 35 -7.87 -10.87 -7.05
N GLY A 36 -8.37 -11.59 -8.05
CA GLY A 36 -9.77 -11.99 -8.10
C GLY A 36 -10.71 -10.78 -8.07
N ASN A 37 -11.49 -10.65 -6.98
CA ASN A 37 -12.51 -9.61 -6.81
C ASN A 37 -12.06 -8.44 -5.92
N HIS A 38 -10.82 -8.41 -5.46
CA HIS A 38 -10.29 -7.33 -4.61
C HIS A 38 -8.95 -6.82 -5.12
N PHE A 39 -8.42 -5.81 -4.44
CA PHE A 39 -7.10 -5.23 -4.70
C PHE A 39 -6.16 -5.49 -3.53
N GLU A 40 -4.93 -5.88 -3.85
CA GLU A 40 -3.80 -5.82 -2.95
C GLU A 40 -2.98 -4.56 -3.19
N ILE A 41 -2.31 -4.06 -2.15
CA ILE A 41 -1.56 -2.81 -2.21
C ILE A 41 -0.11 -3.07 -1.82
N ASP A 42 0.77 -3.04 -2.80
CA ASP A 42 2.19 -3.23 -2.62
C ASP A 42 2.87 -1.91 -2.20
N ILE A 43 3.87 -2.01 -1.32
CA ILE A 43 4.62 -0.89 -0.76
C ILE A 43 6.01 -0.87 -1.40
N HIS A 44 6.21 0.04 -2.34
CA HIS A 44 7.49 0.23 -3.04
C HIS A 44 8.45 1.13 -2.29
N GLN A 45 7.89 2.14 -1.63
CA GLN A 45 8.66 3.11 -0.88
C GLN A 45 7.86 3.60 0.31
N GLN A 46 8.55 3.73 1.44
CA GLN A 46 8.07 4.36 2.66
C GLN A 46 9.28 4.98 3.39
N PRO A 47 9.05 5.90 4.33
CA PRO A 47 10.10 6.36 5.23
C PRO A 47 10.66 5.23 6.11
N SER A 48 11.88 5.46 6.61
CA SER A 48 12.49 4.62 7.65
C SER A 48 11.62 4.65 8.92
N TYR A 49 11.59 3.52 9.63
CA TYR A 49 11.05 3.48 10.99
C TYR A 49 12.07 3.99 12.03
N GLU A 50 13.28 4.37 11.59
CA GLU A 50 14.43 4.65 12.45
C GLU A 50 14.68 3.48 13.42
N ASP A 51 14.92 3.77 14.70
CA ASP A 51 15.13 2.75 15.74
C ASP A 51 13.83 2.10 16.24
N ARG A 52 12.68 2.36 15.59
CA ARG A 52 11.39 1.82 16.05
C ARG A 52 11.16 0.38 15.58
N PRO A 53 10.51 -0.46 16.42
CA PRO A 53 10.10 -1.80 16.02
C PRO A 53 9.26 -1.78 14.73
N ASN A 54 9.68 -2.56 13.74
CA ASN A 54 9.07 -2.52 12.40
C ASN A 54 8.42 -3.85 11.99
N SER A 55 8.03 -4.70 12.95
CA SER A 55 7.44 -6.00 12.63
C SER A 55 6.12 -5.88 11.86
N SER A 56 5.77 -6.93 11.11
CA SER A 56 4.51 -7.02 10.37
C SER A 56 3.28 -6.76 11.24
N LEU A 57 3.32 -7.20 12.50
CA LEU A 57 2.25 -7.00 13.48
C LEU A 57 2.09 -5.53 13.89
N ILE A 58 3.20 -4.80 14.02
CA ILE A 58 3.17 -3.40 14.47
C ILE A 58 2.87 -2.44 13.31
N CYS A 59 3.45 -2.73 12.15
CA CYS A 59 3.39 -1.85 10.98
C CYS A 59 2.32 -2.25 9.96
N HIS A 60 1.58 -3.32 10.21
CA HIS A 60 0.48 -3.80 9.35
C HIS A 60 0.89 -3.95 7.89
N TYR A 61 1.96 -4.68 7.66
CA TYR A 61 2.37 -5.14 6.34
C TYR A 61 2.57 -6.65 6.32
N LEU A 62 2.43 -7.26 5.16
CA LEU A 62 2.75 -8.66 4.87
C LEU A 62 3.88 -8.71 3.83
N SER A 63 4.55 -9.85 3.70
CA SER A 63 5.46 -10.07 2.57
C SER A 63 4.68 -10.04 1.25
N SER A 64 5.27 -9.43 0.23
CA SER A 64 4.79 -9.54 -1.15
C SER A 64 5.79 -10.35 -1.96
N SER A 65 5.28 -11.21 -2.85
CA SER A 65 6.09 -12.03 -3.77
C SER A 65 6.30 -11.35 -5.12
N ARG A 66 5.85 -10.10 -5.26
CA ARG A 66 5.95 -9.30 -6.48
C ARG A 66 7.24 -8.48 -6.47
N ASP A 67 7.26 -7.39 -7.22
CA ASP A 67 8.39 -6.48 -7.31
C ASP A 67 8.57 -5.61 -6.06
N ALA A 68 7.51 -5.41 -5.27
CA ALA A 68 7.62 -4.95 -3.89
C ALA A 68 7.93 -6.11 -2.94
N THR A 69 8.68 -5.83 -1.87
CA THR A 69 8.95 -6.81 -0.80
C THR A 69 7.83 -6.89 0.23
N ARG A 70 6.96 -5.88 0.27
CA ARG A 70 5.87 -5.74 1.26
C ARG A 70 4.58 -5.31 0.60
N ARG A 71 3.46 -5.70 1.22
CA ARG A 71 2.11 -5.22 0.91
C ARG A 71 1.39 -4.83 2.19
N ILE A 72 0.42 -3.93 2.12
CA ILE A 72 -0.39 -3.55 3.28
C ILE A 72 -1.19 -4.78 3.75
N CYS A 73 -1.16 -5.02 5.06
CA CYS A 73 -2.00 -6.03 5.69
C CYS A 73 -3.44 -5.51 5.73
N ILE A 74 -4.38 -6.25 5.16
CA ILE A 74 -5.80 -5.94 5.19
C ILE A 74 -6.52 -7.17 5.75
N THR A 75 -7.36 -6.96 6.75
CA THR A 75 -8.16 -8.04 7.36
C THR A 75 -9.01 -8.73 6.31
N VAL A 76 -9.08 -10.05 6.40
CA VAL A 76 -9.93 -10.87 5.51
C VAL A 76 -11.38 -10.40 5.58
N GLY A 77 -11.99 -10.20 4.41
CA GLY A 77 -13.35 -9.66 4.28
C GLY A 77 -13.43 -8.13 4.26
N SER A 78 -12.31 -7.43 4.46
CA SER A 78 -12.22 -5.96 4.36
C SER A 78 -11.40 -5.50 3.15
N GLU A 79 -11.09 -6.40 2.22
CA GLU A 79 -10.27 -6.11 1.06
C GLU A 79 -10.97 -5.10 0.13
N PRO A 80 -10.24 -4.11 -0.42
CA PRO A 80 -10.83 -3.12 -1.30
C PRO A 80 -11.27 -3.76 -2.62
N THR A 81 -12.55 -3.70 -2.94
CA THR A 81 -13.11 -4.26 -4.19
C THR A 81 -12.95 -3.34 -5.41
N ASN A 82 -12.48 -2.11 -5.19
CA ASN A 82 -12.21 -1.14 -6.23
C ASN A 82 -10.93 -0.34 -5.97
N LEU A 83 -10.37 0.22 -7.05
CA LEU A 83 -9.10 0.95 -7.02
C LEU A 83 -9.17 2.21 -6.14
N GLN A 84 -10.32 2.89 -6.09
CA GLN A 84 -10.47 4.10 -5.27
C GLN A 84 -10.34 3.78 -3.79
N ARG A 85 -11.00 2.71 -3.31
CA ARG A 85 -10.87 2.28 -1.92
C ARG A 85 -9.46 1.80 -1.60
N ALA A 86 -8.80 1.11 -2.53
CA ALA A 86 -7.40 0.71 -2.36
C ALA A 86 -6.48 1.93 -2.16
N LYS A 87 -6.64 2.97 -2.99
CA LYS A 87 -5.91 4.24 -2.85
C LYS A 87 -6.17 4.92 -1.50
N GLN A 88 -7.41 4.93 -1.02
CA GLN A 88 -7.76 5.47 0.29
C GLN A 88 -7.08 4.71 1.42
N ILE A 89 -7.13 3.37 1.41
CA ILE A 89 -6.48 2.53 2.42
C ILE A 89 -4.98 2.80 2.46
N SER A 90 -4.30 2.90 1.31
CA SER A 90 -2.87 3.23 1.30
C SER A 90 -2.54 4.61 1.87
N ALA A 91 -3.40 5.61 1.64
CA ALA A 91 -3.22 6.94 2.20
C ALA A 91 -3.45 6.93 3.73
N GLU A 92 -4.50 6.25 4.20
CA GLU A 92 -4.77 6.06 5.62
C GLU A 92 -3.61 5.36 6.32
N TRP A 93 -3.11 4.27 5.74
CA TRP A 93 -1.95 3.53 6.26
C TRP A 93 -0.68 4.39 6.28
N ALA A 94 -0.43 5.19 5.23
CA ALA A 94 0.71 6.11 5.17
C ALA A 94 0.65 7.16 6.30
N ASP A 95 -0.51 7.78 6.52
CA ASP A 95 -0.72 8.76 7.58
C ASP A 95 -0.53 8.14 8.98
N LEU A 96 -1.06 6.93 9.21
CA LEU A 96 -0.89 6.19 10.45
C LEU A 96 0.58 5.80 10.68
N THR A 97 1.29 5.42 9.62
CA THR A 97 2.72 5.11 9.63
C THR A 97 3.54 6.35 9.98
N CYS A 98 3.25 7.50 9.38
CA CYS A 98 3.91 8.76 9.73
C CYS A 98 3.71 9.13 11.21
N LYS A 99 2.50 8.96 11.74
CA LYS A 99 2.23 9.20 13.16
C LYS A 99 2.95 8.20 14.06
N TYR A 100 3.07 6.94 13.65
CA TYR A 100 3.85 5.95 14.39
C TYR A 100 5.33 6.35 14.44
N ILE A 101 5.93 6.73 13.30
CA ILE A 101 7.32 7.18 13.22
C ILE A 101 7.54 8.40 14.13
N ALA A 102 6.63 9.37 14.09
CA ALA A 102 6.75 10.58 14.90
C ALA A 102 6.56 10.33 16.40
N THR A 103 5.60 9.49 16.80
CA THR A 103 5.12 9.44 18.20
C THR A 103 5.40 8.12 18.92
N GLY A 104 5.65 7.04 18.20
CA GLY A 104 5.74 5.69 18.75
C GLY A 104 4.41 5.03 19.09
N ILE A 105 3.29 5.74 18.90
CA ILE A 105 1.95 5.17 19.10
C ILE A 105 1.65 4.23 17.93
N THR A 106 1.53 2.94 18.21
CA THR A 106 1.30 1.89 17.19
C THR A 106 0.03 2.13 16.41
N ILE A 107 -0.04 1.59 15.19
CA ILE A 107 -1.20 1.73 14.30
C ILE A 107 -2.49 1.24 15.00
N ASP A 108 -2.44 0.10 15.68
CA ASP A 108 -3.60 -0.43 16.44
C ASP A 108 -4.10 0.56 17.49
N ARG A 109 -3.18 1.13 18.28
CA ARG A 109 -3.54 2.10 19.31
C ARG A 109 -4.11 3.38 18.70
N GLN A 110 -3.60 3.81 17.54
CA GLN A 110 -4.15 4.95 16.82
C GLN A 110 -5.58 4.70 16.32
N VAL A 111 -5.89 3.48 15.87
CA VAL A 111 -7.24 3.08 15.43
C VAL A 111 -8.19 3.01 16.63
N GLN A 112 -7.76 2.43 17.74
CA GLN A 112 -8.55 2.35 18.98
C GLN A 112 -8.95 3.72 19.52
N MET A 113 -8.09 4.74 19.40
CA MET A 113 -8.38 6.10 19.88
C MET A 113 -9.37 6.89 19.01
N ARG A 114 -9.73 6.39 17.82
CA ARG A 114 -10.65 7.06 16.88
C ARG A 114 -12.10 6.57 17.02
N ASN A 115 -12.30 5.44 17.68
CA ASN A 115 -13.60 4.80 17.92
C ASN A 115 -14.05 5.06 19.36
#